data_AF-A0A2P6S6S4-F1
#
_entry.id   AF-A0A2P6S6S4-F1
#
_cell.length_a   1.000
_cell.length_b   1.000
_cell.length_c   1.000
_cell.angle_alpha   90.00
_cell.angle_beta   90.00
_cell.angle_gamma   90.00
#
_symmetry.space_group_name_H-M   'P 1'
#
loop_
_entity.id
_entity.type
_entity.pdbx_description
1 polymer ?
#
loop_
_entity_poly.entity_id
_entity_poly.type
_entity_poly.pdbx_seq_one_letter_code
_entity_poly.pdbx_strand_id
1 'polypeptide(L)'
;MYEKQLDSGRGTLLHLCDDVIQQEVKEVIVSFYMLMEQGKATLPDLDKWCEDLIKEQFNDDINFDVDDAVKKLEKLGIVTQDTLGRYSAVGLKRANEIIGTTTEEVVLKVKQDAANAPASSAAAAVAAAGY
;
A
#
# COMPACT_ATOMS: atom_id res chain seq x y z
N MET A 1 28.42 9.50 -21.45
CA MET A 1 28.73 10.37 -20.29
C MET A 1 27.55 10.36 -19.30
N TYR A 2 27.17 9.17 -18.80
CA TYR A 2 26.12 8.95 -17.80
C TYR A 2 26.66 8.25 -16.54
N GLU A 3 27.97 7.99 -16.47
CA GLU A 3 28.60 7.26 -15.37
C GLU A 3 29.16 8.15 -14.25
N LYS A 4 28.98 9.49 -14.32
CA LYS A 4 29.67 10.44 -13.43
C LYS A 4 28.79 11.09 -12.35
N GLN A 5 27.62 10.53 -12.06
CA GLN A 5 26.78 11.00 -10.94
C GLN A 5 26.54 9.97 -9.84
N LEU A 6 26.84 8.69 -10.08
CA LEU A 6 26.70 7.62 -9.08
C LEU A 6 27.74 7.70 -7.96
N ASP A 7 28.90 8.32 -8.23
CA ASP A 7 29.99 8.51 -7.26
C ASP A 7 30.04 9.95 -6.69
N SER A 8 28.90 10.65 -6.76
CA SER A 8 28.74 11.97 -6.14
C SER A 8 27.97 11.82 -4.84
N GLY A 9 28.22 12.68 -3.85
CA GLY A 9 27.47 12.65 -2.58
C GLY A 9 25.94 12.71 -2.76
N ARG A 10 25.45 13.24 -3.89
CA ARG A 10 24.02 13.21 -4.26
C ARG A 10 23.52 11.81 -4.63
N GLY A 11 24.32 11.00 -5.31
CA GLY A 11 23.98 9.62 -5.66
C GLY A 11 23.82 8.75 -4.40
N THR A 12 24.78 8.85 -3.47
CA THR A 12 24.71 8.16 -2.17
C THR A 12 23.48 8.55 -1.35
N LEU A 13 23.13 9.85 -1.31
CA LEU A 13 21.93 10.30 -0.60
C LEU A 13 20.64 9.76 -1.21
N LEU A 14 20.54 9.69 -2.53
CA LEU A 14 19.38 9.10 -3.20
C LEU A 14 19.24 7.61 -2.86
N HIS A 15 20.32 6.85 -2.92
CA HIS A 15 20.32 5.43 -2.54
C HIS A 15 19.91 5.24 -1.08
N LEU A 16 20.48 6.03 -0.16
CA LEU A 16 20.13 5.94 1.25
C LEU A 16 18.64 6.24 1.49
N CYS A 17 18.09 7.27 0.84
CA CYS A 17 16.67 7.59 0.94
C CYS A 17 15.81 6.43 0.41
N ASP A 18 16.13 5.90 -0.76
CA ASP A 18 15.37 4.81 -1.36
C ASP A 18 15.40 3.55 -0.49
N ASP A 19 16.56 3.18 0.06
CA ASP A 19 16.72 2.00 0.90
C ASP A 19 15.92 2.12 2.20
N VAL A 20 16.00 3.27 2.87
CA VAL A 20 15.25 3.53 4.11
C VAL A 20 13.74 3.53 3.84
N ILE A 21 13.28 4.22 2.79
CA ILE A 21 11.85 4.25 2.42
C ILE A 21 11.34 2.84 2.10
N GLN A 22 12.11 2.06 1.34
CA GLN A 22 11.70 0.69 1.00
C GLN A 22 11.59 -0.20 2.23
N GLN A 23 12.51 -0.06 3.19
CA GLN A 23 12.45 -0.81 4.43
C GLN A 23 11.19 -0.44 5.23
N GLU A 24 10.96 0.86 5.42
CA GLU A 24 9.78 1.37 6.13
C GLU A 24 8.45 0.89 5.49
N VAL A 25 8.38 0.85 4.16
CA VAL A 25 7.18 0.37 3.44
C VAL A 25 6.95 -1.12 3.68
N LYS A 26 8.02 -1.94 3.65
CA LYS A 26 7.92 -3.38 3.89
C LYS A 26 7.42 -3.68 5.30
N GLU A 27 7.95 -2.98 6.30
CA GLU A 27 7.57 -3.15 7.71
C GLU A 27 6.07 -2.84 7.93
N VAL A 28 5.57 -1.77 7.32
CA VAL A 28 4.13 -1.41 7.39
C VAL A 28 3.25 -2.49 6.74
N ILE A 29 3.65 -3.00 5.58
CA ILE A 29 2.88 -4.04 4.85
C ILE A 29 2.85 -5.34 5.65
N VAL A 30 3.99 -5.79 6.15
CA VAL A 30 4.11 -7.05 6.91
C VAL A 30 3.32 -6.96 8.22
N SER A 31 3.42 -5.86 8.95
CA SER A 31 2.66 -5.65 10.18
C SER A 31 1.14 -5.71 9.95
N PHE A 32 0.66 -5.05 8.89
CA PHE A 32 -0.76 -5.08 8.55
C PHE A 32 -1.22 -6.48 8.16
N TYR A 33 -0.42 -7.20 7.36
CA TYR A 33 -0.70 -8.58 6.97
C TYR A 33 -0.79 -9.52 8.19
N MET A 34 0.14 -9.42 9.13
CA MET A 34 0.12 -10.27 10.33
C MET A 34 -1.10 -10.02 11.20
N LEU A 35 -1.51 -8.76 11.39
CA LEU A 35 -2.76 -8.43 12.10
C LEU A 35 -4.02 -8.94 11.38
N MET A 36 -3.99 -9.05 10.06
CA MET A 36 -5.08 -9.58 9.25
C MET A 36 -5.20 -11.11 9.36
N GLU A 37 -4.07 -11.84 9.34
CA GLU A 37 -4.05 -13.30 9.37
C GLU A 37 -4.17 -13.87 10.79
N GLN A 38 -3.44 -13.32 11.75
CA GLN A 38 -3.36 -13.83 13.13
C GLN A 38 -4.35 -13.14 14.07
N GLY A 39 -4.89 -12.00 13.66
CA GLY A 39 -5.83 -11.22 14.46
C GLY A 39 -5.13 -10.28 15.45
N LYS A 40 -5.69 -10.16 16.66
CA LYS A 40 -5.26 -9.13 17.62
C LYS A 40 -3.95 -9.51 18.30
N ALA A 41 -3.04 -8.56 18.45
CA ALA A 41 -1.69 -8.80 18.99
C ALA A 41 -1.24 -7.68 19.93
N THR A 42 -0.41 -7.98 20.93
CA THR A 42 0.40 -6.93 21.57
C THR A 42 1.58 -6.56 20.66
N LEU A 43 2.27 -5.44 20.92
CA LEU A 43 3.48 -5.08 20.14
C LEU A 43 4.52 -6.22 20.13
N PRO A 44 4.92 -6.82 21.27
CA PRO A 44 5.89 -7.91 21.27
C PRO A 44 5.43 -9.17 20.53
N ASP A 45 4.13 -9.48 20.58
CA ASP A 45 3.60 -10.62 19.83
C ASP A 45 3.68 -10.35 18.33
N LEU A 46 3.27 -9.15 17.90
CA LEU A 46 3.29 -8.75 16.50
C LEU A 46 4.72 -8.66 15.95
N ASP A 47 5.65 -8.14 16.74
CA ASP A 47 7.07 -8.06 16.42
C ASP A 47 7.63 -9.44 16.07
N LYS A 48 7.46 -10.38 17.01
CA LYS A 48 7.88 -11.76 16.83
C LYS A 48 7.22 -12.42 15.63
N TRP A 49 5.93 -12.18 15.41
CA TRP A 49 5.22 -12.71 14.25
C TRP A 49 5.82 -12.21 12.92
N CYS A 50 6.24 -10.95 12.86
CA CYS A 50 6.88 -10.39 11.68
C CYS A 50 8.30 -10.97 11.49
N GLU A 51 9.09 -11.07 12.55
CA GLU A 51 10.43 -11.67 12.52
C GLU A 51 10.38 -13.15 12.10
N ASP A 52 9.49 -13.94 12.71
CA ASP A 52 9.30 -15.35 12.38
C ASP A 52 8.90 -15.52 10.91
N LEU A 53 7.99 -14.67 10.39
CA LEU A 53 7.62 -14.69 8.97
C LEU A 53 8.82 -14.43 8.06
N ILE A 54 9.62 -13.39 8.36
CA ILE A 54 10.79 -13.06 7.52
C ILE A 54 11.85 -14.17 7.58
N LYS A 55 12.08 -14.74 8.76
CA LYS A 55 13.00 -15.86 8.96
C LYS A 55 12.56 -17.10 8.20
N GLU A 56 11.28 -17.44 8.22
CA GLU A 56 10.74 -18.60 7.52
C GLU A 56 10.76 -18.43 5.99
N GLN A 57 10.43 -17.24 5.49
CA GLN A 57 10.32 -17.00 4.05
C GLN A 57 11.66 -16.70 3.37
N PHE A 58 12.56 -16.00 4.06
CA PHE A 58 13.80 -15.47 3.49
C PHE A 58 15.07 -15.99 4.16
N ASN A 59 14.96 -16.74 5.27
CA ASN A 59 16.08 -17.21 6.08
C ASN A 59 16.97 -16.07 6.60
N ASP A 60 16.34 -14.91 6.86
CA ASP A 60 16.99 -13.73 7.41
C ASP A 60 16.54 -13.54 8.87
N ASP A 61 17.52 -13.34 9.75
CA ASP A 61 17.30 -13.03 11.17
C ASP A 61 17.42 -11.51 11.34
N ILE A 62 16.28 -10.86 11.60
CA ILE A 62 16.16 -9.41 11.67
C ILE A 62 15.54 -8.98 12.99
N ASN A 63 15.85 -7.75 13.41
CA ASN A 63 15.14 -7.06 14.47
C ASN A 63 14.12 -6.13 13.81
N PHE A 64 12.84 -6.47 13.87
CA PHE A 64 11.79 -5.77 13.14
C PHE A 64 11.38 -4.47 13.88
N ASP A 65 11.13 -3.37 13.17
CA ASP A 65 10.64 -2.12 13.79
C ASP A 65 9.11 -2.08 13.82
N VAL A 66 8.52 -2.90 14.70
CA VAL A 66 7.06 -2.96 14.84
C VAL A 66 6.45 -1.66 15.35
N ASP A 67 7.18 -0.92 16.19
CA ASP A 67 6.70 0.29 16.85
C ASP A 67 6.40 1.38 15.82
N ASP A 68 7.32 1.60 14.87
CA ASP A 68 7.15 2.60 13.83
C ASP A 68 6.10 2.16 12.79
N ALA A 69 6.11 0.88 12.41
CA ALA A 69 5.12 0.32 11.49
C ALA A 69 3.69 0.47 12.00
N VAL A 70 3.44 0.14 13.27
CA VAL A 70 2.12 0.27 13.90
C VAL A 70 1.69 1.73 14.00
N LYS A 71 2.58 2.65 14.38
CA LYS A 71 2.26 4.10 14.42
C LYS A 71 1.82 4.62 13.05
N LYS A 72 2.47 4.18 11.98
CA LYS A 72 2.08 4.54 10.60
C LYS A 72 0.70 3.98 10.26
N LEU A 73 0.40 2.74 10.64
CA LEU A 73 -0.91 2.11 10.43
C LEU A 73 -2.04 2.78 11.24
N GLU A 74 -1.77 3.19 12.48
CA GLU A 74 -2.69 3.97 13.30
C GLU A 74 -2.94 5.36 12.70
N LYS A 75 -1.88 6.02 12.21
CA LYS A 75 -2.00 7.31 11.51
C LYS A 75 -2.83 7.21 10.23
N LEU A 76 -2.76 6.08 9.53
CA LEU A 76 -3.63 5.76 8.41
C LEU A 76 -5.06 5.41 8.84
N GLY A 77 -5.32 5.16 10.13
CA GLY A 77 -6.64 4.84 10.68
C GLY A 77 -7.11 3.41 10.42
N ILE A 78 -6.23 2.53 9.94
CA ILE A 78 -6.56 1.14 9.57
C ILE A 78 -6.17 0.12 10.65
N VAL A 79 -5.44 0.56 11.67
CA VAL A 79 -5.15 -0.21 12.88
C VAL A 79 -5.60 0.58 14.10
N THR A 80 -6.08 -0.12 15.12
CA THR A 80 -6.51 0.47 16.40
C THR A 80 -6.03 -0.37 17.57
N GLN A 81 -5.74 0.28 18.71
CA GLN A 81 -5.40 -0.36 19.96
C GLN A 81 -6.61 -0.46 20.90
N ASP A 82 -6.81 -1.62 21.53
CA ASP A 82 -7.82 -1.81 22.57
C ASP A 82 -7.31 -1.38 23.96
N THR A 83 -8.21 -1.37 24.95
CA THR A 83 -7.87 -0.98 26.34
C THR A 83 -6.90 -1.94 27.04
N LEU A 84 -6.62 -3.09 26.43
CA LEU A 84 -5.68 -4.09 26.93
C LEU A 84 -4.33 -4.01 26.19
N GLY A 85 -4.14 -2.97 25.36
CA GLY A 85 -2.89 -2.72 24.65
C GLY A 85 -2.70 -3.57 23.39
N ARG A 86 -3.75 -4.26 22.91
CA ARG A 86 -3.67 -5.09 21.70
C ARG A 86 -4.12 -4.31 20.47
N TYR A 87 -3.35 -4.44 19.41
CA TYR A 87 -3.59 -3.88 18.10
C TYR A 87 -4.47 -4.82 17.28
N SER A 88 -5.31 -4.23 16.44
CA SER A 88 -6.16 -4.96 15.49
C SER A 88 -6.36 -4.15 14.22
N ALA A 89 -6.32 -4.83 13.07
CA ALA A 89 -6.60 -4.25 11.78
C ALA A 89 -8.12 -4.16 11.53
N VAL A 90 -8.55 -3.09 10.85
CA VAL A 90 -9.90 -3.02 10.29
C VAL A 90 -10.00 -3.97 9.08
N GLY A 91 -11.20 -4.47 8.79
CA GLY A 91 -11.39 -5.34 7.63
C GLY A 91 -11.04 -4.67 6.29
N LEU A 92 -10.53 -5.43 5.31
CA LEU A 92 -10.00 -4.94 4.03
C LEU A 92 -10.90 -3.91 3.33
N LYS A 93 -12.21 -4.17 3.26
CA LYS A 93 -13.15 -3.23 2.64
C LYS A 93 -13.09 -1.86 3.32
N ARG A 94 -13.05 -1.84 4.66
CA ARG A 94 -12.98 -0.60 5.43
C ARG A 94 -11.59 0.04 5.33
N ALA A 95 -10.52 -0.75 5.29
CA ALA A 95 -9.17 -0.23 5.09
C ALA A 95 -9.07 0.53 3.75
N ASN A 96 -9.58 -0.04 2.67
CA ASN A 96 -9.60 0.60 1.35
C ASN A 96 -10.45 1.88 1.33
N GLU A 97 -11.58 1.91 2.05
CA GLU A 97 -12.37 3.13 2.20
C GLU A 97 -11.63 4.24 2.95
N ILE A 98 -10.78 3.90 3.92
CA ILE A 98 -10.04 4.85 4.75
C ILE A 98 -8.80 5.39 4.02
N ILE A 99 -7.99 4.51 3.43
CA ILE A 99 -6.79 4.88 2.67
C ILE A 99 -7.18 5.65 1.40
N GLY A 100 -8.35 5.32 0.84
CA GLY A 100 -8.85 5.89 -0.40
C GLY A 100 -8.39 5.12 -1.63
N THR A 101 -8.83 5.59 -2.80
CA THR A 101 -8.47 4.98 -4.08
C THR A 101 -7.06 5.35 -4.48
N THR A 102 -6.31 4.38 -4.97
CA THR A 102 -5.00 4.65 -5.57
C THR A 102 -5.15 5.40 -6.89
N THR A 103 -4.11 6.12 -7.30
CA THR A 103 -4.08 6.79 -8.60
C THR A 103 -4.27 5.79 -9.74
N GLU A 104 -3.68 4.60 -9.60
CA GLU A 104 -3.80 3.49 -10.54
C GLU A 104 -5.27 3.04 -10.69
N GLU A 105 -6.01 2.89 -9.59
CA GLU A 105 -7.43 2.54 -9.62
C GLU A 105 -8.29 3.60 -10.34
N VAL A 106 -7.98 4.88 -10.14
CA VAL A 106 -8.66 5.97 -10.85
C VAL A 106 -8.38 5.91 -12.35
N VAL A 107 -7.12 5.70 -12.74
CA VAL A 107 -6.73 5.59 -14.15
C VAL A 107 -7.36 4.37 -14.82
N LEU A 108 -7.43 3.23 -14.12
CA LEU A 108 -8.07 2.02 -14.62
C LEU A 108 -9.58 2.22 -14.81
N LYS A 109 -10.27 2.86 -13.86
CA LYS A 109 -11.68 3.23 -14.02
C LYS A 109 -11.90 4.11 -15.25
N VAL A 110 -11.09 5.16 -15.44
CA VAL A 110 -11.21 6.04 -16.62
C VAL A 110 -10.99 5.26 -17.93
N LYS A 111 -10.02 4.35 -17.99
CA LYS A 111 -9.80 3.50 -19.16
C LYS A 111 -10.97 2.55 -19.43
N GLN A 112 -11.55 2.00 -18.37
CA GLN A 112 -12.66 1.06 -18.47
C GLN A 112 -13.98 1.75 -18.84
N ASP A 113 -14.22 2.94 -18.30
CA ASP A 113 -15.35 3.80 -18.68
C ASP A 113 -15.23 4.28 -20.14
N ALA A 114 -14.01 4.61 -20.59
CA ALA A 114 -13.76 4.92 -21.99
C ALA A 114 -13.97 3.72 -22.93
N ALA A 115 -13.65 2.50 -22.49
CA ALA A 115 -13.88 1.27 -23.25
C ALA A 115 -15.36 0.83 -23.25
N ASN A 116 -16.10 1.15 -22.18
CA ASN A 116 -17.52 0.84 -22.03
C ASN A 116 -18.45 1.95 -22.52
N ALA A 117 -17.91 3.08 -23.00
CA ALA A 117 -18.71 4.14 -23.59
C ALA A 117 -19.46 3.58 -24.81
N PRO A 118 -20.80 3.65 -24.85
CA PRO A 118 -21.54 3.20 -26.01
C PRO A 118 -21.09 4.02 -27.23
N ALA A 119 -20.87 3.35 -28.36
CA ALA A 119 -20.64 4.01 -29.63
C ALA A 119 -21.86 4.91 -29.90
N SER A 120 -21.74 6.19 -29.55
CA SER A 120 -22.79 7.18 -29.75
C SER A 120 -23.19 7.16 -31.22
N SER A 121 -24.45 6.80 -31.46
CA SER A 121 -25.10 6.74 -32.75
C SER A 121 -25.09 8.10 -33.44
N ALA A 122 -24.02 8.41 -34.18
CA ALA A 122 -23.95 9.56 -35.08
C ALA A 122 -24.55 9.24 -36.47
N ALA A 123 -25.67 8.50 -36.54
CA ALA A 123 -26.24 8.05 -37.82
C ALA A 123 -27.78 8.15 -37.95
N ALA A 124 -28.48 8.89 -37.08
CA ALA A 124 -29.96 8.93 -37.12
C ALA A 124 -30.60 10.33 -37.34
N ALA A 125 -29.86 11.36 -37.77
CA ALA A 125 -30.42 12.72 -37.89
C ALA A 125 -30.25 13.39 -39.28
N VAL A 126 -30.20 12.64 -40.39
CA VAL A 126 -30.16 13.24 -41.74
C VAL A 126 -31.23 12.68 -42.71
N ALA A 127 -32.29 12.01 -42.23
CA ALA A 127 -33.30 11.43 -43.13
C ALA A 127 -34.78 11.74 -42.77
N ALA A 128 -35.06 12.87 -42.11
CA ALA A 128 -36.44 13.25 -41.77
C ALA A 128 -36.77 14.74 -42.03
N ALA A 129 -36.14 15.36 -43.02
CA ALA A 129 -36.58 16.66 -43.55
C ALA A 129 -36.40 16.67 -45.08
N GLY A 130 -37.45 16.28 -45.80
CA GLY A 130 -37.42 16.19 -47.26
C GLY A 130 -38.74 15.69 -47.85
N TYR A 131 -39.86 16.30 -47.43
CA TYR A 131 -41.07 16.47 -48.23
C TYR A 131 -41.36 17.96 -48.32
#